data_AF-A0A933M4R4-F1
#
_entry.id   AF-A0A933M4R4-F1
#
_cell.length_a   1.000
_cell.length_b   1.000
_cell.length_c   1.000
_cell.angle_alpha   90.00
_cell.angle_beta   90.00
_cell.angle_gamma   90.00
#
_symmetry.space_group_name_H-M   'P 1'
#
loop_
_entity.id
_entity.type
_entity.pdbx_description
1 polymer ?
#
loop_
_entity_poly.entity_id
_entity_poly.type
_entity_poly.pdbx_seq_one_letter_code
_entity_poly.pdbx_strand_id
1 'polypeptide(L)'
;MSLRKVEDAAAGETSEYQTCPKCGLPHKLSDTVCAYCGEKLPQKVSLTEKLKRIVERARWRYKLKARRPSVKSVSGKITALLIGAGLLGGAVFFLYRAITGQEFMDFLIGAILAIYGGYITANTFRAGKANPR
;
A
#
# COMPACT_ATOMS: atom_id res chain seq x y z
N MET A 1 -13.56 -24.81 -39.63
CA MET A 1 -13.75 -25.05 -38.18
C MET A 1 -12.38 -24.88 -37.53
N SER A 2 -12.29 -23.97 -36.57
CA SER A 2 -11.05 -23.33 -36.12
C SER A 2 -10.22 -24.24 -35.19
N LEU A 3 -9.04 -24.68 -35.63
CA LEU A 3 -8.05 -25.39 -34.80
C LEU A 3 -6.83 -24.48 -34.59
N ARG A 4 -6.99 -23.49 -33.73
CA ARG A 4 -5.86 -22.79 -33.10
C ARG A 4 -6.20 -22.65 -31.63
N LYS A 5 -5.17 -22.79 -30.77
CA LYS A 5 -5.08 -22.22 -29.41
C LYS A 5 -5.23 -23.19 -28.23
N VAL A 6 -4.35 -24.19 -28.13
CA VAL A 6 -4.03 -24.83 -26.83
C VAL A 6 -2.53 -25.00 -26.58
N GLU A 7 -1.64 -24.52 -27.47
CA GLU A 7 -0.19 -24.80 -27.39
C GLU A 7 0.63 -23.77 -26.59
N ASP A 8 0.04 -22.70 -26.04
CA ASP A 8 0.81 -21.58 -25.45
C ASP A 8 0.58 -21.35 -23.93
N ALA A 9 0.57 -22.41 -23.11
CA ALA A 9 0.44 -22.23 -21.64
C ALA A 9 1.20 -23.24 -20.76
N ALA A 10 2.24 -23.91 -21.28
CA ALA A 10 3.07 -24.82 -20.48
C ALA A 10 4.54 -24.35 -20.36
N ALA A 11 4.76 -23.04 -20.35
CA ALA A 11 6.05 -22.48 -19.96
C ALA A 11 6.07 -22.25 -18.44
N GLY A 12 6.78 -23.12 -17.71
CA GLY A 12 7.40 -22.73 -16.45
C GLY A 12 7.08 -23.52 -15.18
N GLU A 13 7.13 -24.85 -15.21
CA GLU A 13 7.50 -25.62 -14.01
C GLU A 13 8.38 -26.78 -14.48
N THR A 14 9.67 -26.77 -14.13
CA THR A 14 10.42 -28.02 -14.02
C THR A 14 9.78 -28.80 -12.88
N SER A 15 8.68 -29.48 -13.18
CA SER A 15 8.01 -30.37 -12.26
C SER A 15 8.97 -31.53 -12.01
N GLU A 16 9.76 -31.40 -10.95
CA GLU A 16 10.62 -32.48 -10.50
C GLU A 16 9.70 -33.67 -10.18
N TYR A 17 9.85 -34.73 -10.98
CA TYR A 17 9.19 -36.02 -10.76
C TYR A 17 10.21 -36.97 -10.14
N GLN A 18 9.75 -37.79 -9.19
CA GLN A 18 10.52 -38.89 -8.64
C GLN A 18 9.87 -40.21 -8.99
N THR A 19 10.71 -41.19 -9.29
CA THR A 19 10.26 -42.54 -9.60
C THR A 19 10.16 -43.35 -8.32
N CYS A 20 9.08 -44.11 -8.15
CA CYS A 20 8.97 -45.04 -7.03
C CYS A 20 10.09 -46.11 -7.14
N PRO A 21 10.89 -46.34 -6.08
CA PRO A 21 11.99 -47.32 -6.12
C PRO A 21 11.51 -48.78 -6.25
N LYS A 22 10.22 -49.05 -5.98
CA LYS A 22 9.65 -50.39 -5.98
C LYS A 22 8.85 -50.74 -7.24
N CYS A 23 8.05 -49.81 -7.77
CA CYS A 23 7.17 -50.07 -8.91
C CYS A 23 7.50 -49.29 -10.17
N GLY A 24 8.46 -48.35 -10.13
CA GLY A 24 8.88 -47.61 -11.31
C GLY A 24 7.91 -46.52 -11.78
N LEU A 25 6.79 -46.28 -11.08
CA LEU A 25 5.83 -45.24 -11.46
C LEU A 25 6.37 -43.83 -11.16
N PRO A 26 6.13 -42.85 -12.06
CA PRO A 26 6.47 -41.45 -11.81
C PRO A 26 5.46 -40.81 -10.85
N HIS A 27 5.98 -40.12 -9.84
CA HIS A 27 5.21 -39.38 -8.83
C HIS A 27 5.73 -37.96 -8.70
N LYS A 28 4.88 -37.06 -8.22
CA LYS A 28 5.33 -35.70 -7.90
C LYS A 28 6.21 -35.76 -6.65
N LEU A 29 7.22 -34.89 -6.52
CA LEU A 29 8.02 -34.76 -5.29
C LEU A 29 7.18 -34.45 -4.02
N SER A 30 5.94 -34.00 -4.18
CA SER A 30 5.00 -33.80 -3.07
C SER A 30 4.43 -35.09 -2.50
N ASP A 31 4.46 -36.18 -3.25
CA ASP A 31 3.79 -37.42 -2.89
C ASP A 31 4.66 -38.20 -1.89
N THR A 32 4.10 -38.54 -0.74
CA THR A 32 4.80 -39.23 0.35
C THR A 32 4.70 -40.75 0.24
N VAL A 33 3.67 -41.24 -0.45
CA VAL A 33 3.34 -42.67 -0.58
C VAL A 33 2.91 -42.95 -2.00
N CYS A 34 3.34 -44.11 -2.54
CA CYS A 34 2.99 -44.50 -3.90
C CYS A 34 1.53 -44.93 -3.92
N ALA A 35 0.73 -44.25 -4.74
CA ALA A 35 -0.69 -44.58 -4.90
C ALA A 35 -0.93 -45.99 -5.45
N TYR A 36 0.08 -46.61 -6.08
CA TYR A 36 -0.03 -47.92 -6.68
C TYR A 36 0.46 -49.05 -5.76
N CYS A 37 1.69 -48.96 -5.23
CA CYS A 37 2.30 -50.03 -4.45
C CYS A 37 2.33 -49.79 -2.93
N GLY A 38 1.88 -48.61 -2.46
CA GLY A 38 1.86 -48.25 -1.05
C GLY A 38 3.23 -47.99 -0.41
N GLU A 39 4.32 -48.06 -1.18
CA GLU A 39 5.67 -47.84 -0.68
C GLU A 39 5.90 -46.35 -0.37
N LYS A 40 6.65 -46.04 0.71
CA LYS A 40 7.03 -44.66 1.04
C LYS A 40 8.03 -44.14 0.03
N LEU A 41 7.74 -42.98 -0.58
CA LEU A 41 8.67 -42.37 -1.52
C LEU A 41 9.79 -41.63 -0.77
N PRO A 42 11.01 -41.61 -1.33
CA PRO A 42 12.11 -40.83 -0.76
C PRO A 42 11.75 -39.35 -0.83
N GLN A 43 11.45 -38.75 0.31
CA GLN A 43 11.04 -37.36 0.39
C GLN A 43 12.25 -36.43 0.19
N LYS A 44 12.69 -36.25 -1.06
CA LYS A 44 13.75 -35.30 -1.43
C LYS A 44 13.17 -33.90 -1.63
N VAL A 45 12.44 -33.38 -0.64
CA VAL A 45 12.09 -31.96 -0.63
C VAL A 45 13.11 -31.21 0.18
N SER A 46 13.96 -30.47 -0.52
CA SER A 46 14.98 -29.61 0.08
C SER A 46 14.30 -28.52 0.91
N LEU A 47 14.93 -28.08 2.00
CA LEU A 47 14.42 -26.99 2.84
C LEU A 47 14.21 -25.69 2.03
N THR A 48 15.04 -25.49 1.00
CA THR A 48 14.96 -24.39 0.04
C THR A 48 13.66 -24.40 -0.76
N GLU A 49 13.21 -25.56 -1.24
CA GLU A 49 11.94 -25.70 -1.97
C GLU A 49 10.74 -25.46 -1.06
N LYS A 50 10.80 -25.88 0.21
CA LYS A 50 9.77 -25.59 1.21
C LYS A 50 9.65 -24.09 1.46
N LEU A 51 10.79 -23.41 1.65
CA LEU A 51 10.84 -21.96 1.83
C LEU A 51 10.29 -21.20 0.62
N LYS A 52 10.69 -21.60 -0.60
CA LYS A 52 10.18 -20.99 -1.84
C LYS A 52 8.65 -21.06 -1.92
N ARG A 53 8.05 -22.22 -1.60
CA ARG A 53 6.58 -22.40 -1.57
C ARG A 53 5.90 -21.54 -0.50
N ILE A 54 6.51 -21.38 0.67
CA ILE A 54 5.99 -20.50 1.74
C ILE A 54 6.02 -19.04 1.30
N VAL A 55 7.13 -18.61 0.70
CA VAL A 55 7.32 -17.23 0.21
C VAL A 55 6.32 -16.93 -0.90
N GLU A 56 6.13 -17.83 -1.87
CA GLU A 56 5.15 -17.65 -2.93
C GLU A 56 3.73 -17.54 -2.37
N ARG A 57 3.35 -18.42 -1.43
CA ARG A 57 2.05 -18.34 -0.75
C ARG A 57 1.88 -17.02 0.02
N ALA A 58 2.94 -16.53 0.67
CA ALA A 58 2.94 -15.25 1.37
C ALA A 58 2.81 -14.06 0.41
N ARG A 59 3.53 -14.10 -0.73
CA ARG A 59 3.48 -13.07 -1.78
C ARG A 59 2.08 -12.94 -2.36
N TRP A 60 1.40 -14.05 -2.63
CA TRP A 60 0.01 -14.03 -3.11
C TRP A 60 -0.96 -13.48 -2.06
N ARG A 61 -0.79 -13.82 -0.78
CA ARG A 61 -1.58 -13.22 0.31
C ARG A 61 -1.33 -11.72 0.46
N TYR A 62 -0.09 -11.28 0.27
CA TYR A 62 0.26 -9.86 0.30
C TYR A 62 -0.39 -9.11 -0.87
N LYS A 63 -0.36 -9.70 -2.07
CA LYS A 63 -0.98 -9.14 -3.28
C LYS A 63 -2.51 -9.06 -3.19
N LEU A 64 -3.15 -10.03 -2.54
CA LEU A 64 -4.59 -10.02 -2.27
C LEU A 64 -4.98 -9.01 -1.18
N LYS A 65 -4.13 -8.83 -0.15
CA LYS A 65 -4.32 -7.78 0.88
C LYS A 65 -3.99 -6.37 0.40
N ALA A 66 -3.22 -6.22 -0.68
CA ALA A 66 -2.94 -4.93 -1.30
C ALA A 66 -4.17 -4.29 -1.99
N ARG A 67 -5.39 -4.77 -1.73
CA ARG A 67 -6.64 -4.14 -2.14
C ARG A 67 -6.76 -2.76 -1.46
N ARG A 68 -6.41 -1.74 -2.26
CA ARG A 68 -6.46 -0.29 -2.02
C ARG A 68 -5.61 0.16 -0.81
N PRO A 69 -4.54 0.95 -1.02
CA PRO A 69 -4.14 1.87 0.02
C PRO A 69 -5.35 2.79 0.25
N SER A 70 -6.13 2.48 1.28
CA SER A 70 -6.98 3.46 1.94
C SER A 70 -6.01 4.43 2.57
N VAL A 71 -5.52 5.37 1.76
CA VAL A 71 -4.95 6.60 2.24
C VAL A 71 -6.13 7.31 2.88
N LYS A 72 -6.45 6.95 4.14
CA LYS A 72 -7.26 7.81 4.99
C LYS A 72 -6.49 9.11 4.99
N SER A 73 -7.01 10.09 4.25
CA SER A 73 -6.36 11.36 3.94
C SER A 73 -6.12 12.14 5.23
N VAL A 74 -5.02 11.82 5.92
CA VAL A 74 -4.39 12.69 6.90
C VAL A 74 -3.87 13.95 6.17
N SER A 75 -3.60 13.81 4.86
CA SER A 75 -3.22 14.88 3.94
C SER A 75 -4.20 16.06 3.96
N GLY A 76 -5.52 15.84 3.93
CA GLY A 76 -6.48 16.95 3.92
C GLY A 76 -6.40 17.86 5.15
N LYS A 77 -6.12 17.28 6.33
CA LYS A 77 -5.95 18.05 7.58
C LYS A 77 -4.62 18.80 7.61
N ILE A 78 -3.53 18.14 7.20
CA ILE A 78 -2.20 18.76 7.16
C ILE A 78 -2.17 19.91 6.14
N THR A 79 -2.73 19.71 4.95
CA THR A 79 -2.80 20.75 3.91
C THR A 79 -3.59 21.97 4.40
N ALA A 80 -4.74 21.77 5.04
CA ALA A 80 -5.53 22.88 5.58
C ALA A 80 -4.79 23.63 6.72
N LEU A 81 -4.01 22.91 7.54
CA LEU A 81 -3.21 23.50 8.61
C LEU A 81 -2.02 24.30 8.06
N LEU A 82 -1.35 23.80 7.02
CA LEU A 82 -0.28 24.51 6.31
C LEU A 82 -0.79 25.80 5.63
N ILE A 83 -1.96 25.73 5.00
CA ILE A 83 -2.60 26.92 4.38
C ILE A 83 -2.96 27.95 5.47
N GLY A 84 -3.56 27.52 6.58
CA GLY A 84 -3.90 28.41 7.69
C GLY A 84 -2.68 29.07 8.32
N ALA A 85 -1.60 28.31 8.54
CA ALA A 85 -0.34 28.83 9.07
C ALA A 85 0.33 29.82 8.10
N GLY A 86 0.31 29.54 6.81
CA GLY A 86 0.84 30.45 5.78
C GLY A 86 0.07 31.77 5.71
N LEU A 87 -1.26 31.73 5.78
CA LEU A 87 -2.11 32.92 5.79
C LEU A 87 -1.87 33.79 7.03
N LEU A 88 -1.74 33.17 8.21
CA LEU A 88 -1.42 33.88 9.44
C LEU A 88 -0.01 34.49 9.40
N GLY A 89 0.98 33.78 8.86
CA GLY A 89 2.33 34.31 8.66
C GLY A 89 2.35 35.52 7.72
N GLY A 90 1.64 35.44 6.60
CA GLY A 90 1.46 36.57 5.67
C GLY A 90 0.75 37.75 6.31
N ALA A 91 -0.29 37.51 7.11
CA ALA A 91 -1.01 38.56 7.83
C ALA A 91 -0.10 39.33 8.79
N VAL A 92 0.70 38.63 9.59
CA VAL A 92 1.66 39.24 10.53
C VAL A 92 2.72 40.05 9.78
N PHE A 93 3.23 39.55 8.66
CA PHE A 93 4.20 40.28 7.84
C PHE A 93 3.61 41.58 7.26
N PHE A 94 2.40 41.53 6.69
CA PHE A 94 1.73 42.72 6.16
C PHE A 94 1.36 43.72 7.26
N LEU A 95 0.90 43.26 8.43
CA LEU A 95 0.66 44.12 9.59
C LEU A 95 1.94 44.77 10.11
N TYR A 96 3.05 44.03 10.13
CA TYR A 96 4.35 44.58 10.50
C TYR A 96 4.79 45.68 9.54
N ARG A 97 4.63 45.46 8.21
CA ARG A 97 4.90 46.50 7.22
C ARG A 97 4.02 47.73 7.41
N ALA A 98 2.73 47.54 7.67
CA ALA A 98 1.78 48.62 7.90
C ALA A 98 2.06 49.45 9.18
N ILE A 99 2.72 48.86 10.18
CA ILE A 99 3.17 49.61 11.37
C ILE A 99 4.42 50.44 11.02
N THR A 100 5.31 49.90 10.18
CA THR A 100 6.56 50.56 9.79
C THR A 100 6.41 51.55 8.64
N GLY A 101 5.36 51.42 7.81
CA GLY A 101 5.05 52.32 6.68
C GLY A 101 3.60 52.74 6.74
N GLN A 102 3.30 54.02 6.49
CA GLN A 102 1.94 54.60 6.58
C GLN A 102 0.99 54.15 5.43
N GLU A 103 1.17 52.96 4.87
CA GLU A 103 0.39 52.48 3.74
C GLU A 103 -0.87 51.76 4.24
N PHE A 104 -2.01 52.45 4.16
CA PHE A 104 -3.33 51.94 4.59
C PHE A 104 -3.71 50.61 3.92
N MET A 105 -3.27 50.39 2.67
CA MET A 105 -3.57 49.16 1.93
C MET A 105 -2.91 47.93 2.55
N ASP A 106 -1.69 48.05 3.09
CA ASP A 106 -0.99 46.94 3.73
C ASP A 106 -1.70 46.53 5.03
N PHE A 107 -2.27 47.50 5.75
CA PHE A 107 -3.12 47.23 6.91
C PHE A 107 -4.38 46.47 6.52
N LEU A 108 -5.07 46.89 5.45
CA LEU A 108 -6.32 46.27 5.01
C LEU A 108 -6.10 44.82 4.55
N ILE A 109 -5.03 44.59 3.78
CA ILE A 109 -4.63 43.25 3.32
C ILE A 109 -4.27 42.37 4.53
N GLY A 110 -3.48 42.89 5.48
CA GLY A 110 -3.14 42.19 6.71
C GLY A 110 -4.37 41.80 7.55
N ALA A 111 -5.33 42.71 7.70
CA ALA A 111 -6.55 42.47 8.47
C ALA A 111 -7.43 41.38 7.83
N ILE A 112 -7.62 41.42 6.51
CA ILE A 112 -8.42 40.39 5.80
C ILE A 112 -7.74 39.02 5.90
N LEU A 113 -6.42 38.96 5.71
CA LEU A 113 -5.65 37.71 5.85
C LEU A 113 -5.71 37.14 7.26
N ALA A 114 -5.67 38.00 8.30
CA ALA A 114 -5.77 37.57 9.69
C ALA A 114 -7.14 36.96 10.01
N ILE A 115 -8.23 37.61 9.58
CA ILE A 115 -9.59 37.12 9.78
C ILE A 115 -9.78 35.78 9.04
N TYR A 116 -9.37 35.71 7.78
CA TYR A 116 -9.56 34.51 6.96
C TYR A 116 -8.67 33.34 7.40
N GLY A 117 -7.40 33.60 7.71
CA GLY A 117 -6.46 32.62 8.26
C GLY A 117 -6.88 32.10 9.63
N GLY A 118 -7.36 32.99 10.50
CA GLY A 118 -7.93 32.63 11.81
C GLY A 118 -9.17 31.74 11.67
N TYR A 119 -10.09 32.08 10.76
CA TYR A 119 -11.29 31.30 10.49
C TYR A 119 -10.98 29.87 10.00
N ILE A 120 -10.07 29.71 9.04
CA ILE A 120 -9.65 28.38 8.54
C ILE A 120 -9.00 27.56 9.64
N THR A 121 -8.13 28.17 10.44
CA THR A 121 -7.46 27.48 11.55
C THR A 121 -8.47 27.05 12.61
N ALA A 122 -9.40 27.92 13.00
CA ALA A 122 -10.46 27.59 13.95
C ALA A 122 -11.40 26.48 13.41
N ASN A 123 -11.77 26.53 12.14
CA ASN A 123 -12.64 25.53 11.52
C ASN A 123 -11.98 24.14 11.46
N THR A 124 -10.69 24.08 11.10
CA THR A 124 -9.95 22.79 11.09
C THR A 124 -9.79 22.21 12.49
N PHE A 125 -9.54 23.04 13.50
CA PHE A 125 -9.52 22.61 14.91
C PHE A 125 -10.89 22.13 15.40
N ARG A 126 -11.98 22.83 15.06
CA ARG A 126 -13.36 22.42 15.40
C ARG A 126 -13.75 21.11 14.72
N ALA A 127 -13.42 20.96 13.44
CA ALA A 127 -13.61 19.70 12.71
C ALA A 127 -12.77 18.54 13.28
N GLY A 128 -11.64 18.86 13.95
CA GLY A 128 -10.84 17.91 14.71
C GLY A 128 -11.53 17.40 15.98
N LYS A 129 -12.20 18.29 16.73
CA LYS A 129 -12.90 17.94 17.98
C LYS A 129 -14.22 17.19 17.76
N ALA A 130 -14.89 17.39 16.63
CA ALA A 130 -16.19 16.78 16.34
C ALA A 130 -16.15 15.29 15.95
N ASN A 131 -14.99 14.63 16.01
CA ASN A 131 -14.87 13.20 15.69
C ASN A 131 -14.30 12.42 16.89
N PRO A 132 -15.09 12.17 17.94
CA PRO A 132 -14.80 11.10 18.87
C PRO A 132 -15.13 9.78 18.13
N ARG A 133 -14.10 9.11 17.61
CA ARG A 133 -14.22 7.68 17.33
C ARG A 133 -14.10 6.92 18.64
#